data_AF-A0A2V2GG56-F1
#
_entry.id   AF-A0A2V2GG56-F1
#
_cell.length_a   1.000
_cell.length_b   1.000
_cell.length_c   1.000
_cell.angle_alpha   90.00
_cell.angle_beta   90.00
_cell.angle_gamma   90.00
#
_symmetry.space_group_name_H-M   'P 1'
#
loop_
_entity.id
_entity.type
_entity.pdbx_description
1 polymer ?
#
loop_
_entity_poly.entity_id
_entity_poly.type
_entity_poly.pdbx_seq_one_letter_code
_entity_poly.pdbx_strand_id
1 'polypeptide(L)'
;MLNNFIIYQNQCQAFFCVFSGFSGVFSPIFQKLCIFKTRPQHVVFPADIFWQNLRQFNHFFVKMCYNMDMASYLTHKFVADGVLSALGDKNISPAPFYAGAGGGDAFFLYRPLRKKGYNLGRLLHRKNVYEFFCAAREYACERGDFSYIYGYITHYAVDTVFHPYVYAAEYEYLDALPDKRKKDKVHFLIESDIDKLLADRYANGDTEIRAPQLTEKQCDEACGLIVYAAKKALSLDLSPAAVKGAMTAFPHRQNYFSRPKSKRRTRFYNFERALGLPHVLSYLCIRETPDTAFATLPDGKGGLKSVYELFAEAVKRSVLLIEAFSRGAPDEALFSSDFNAGKRD
;
A
#
# COMPACT_ATOMS: atom_id res chain seq x y z
N MET A 1 11.32 -0.85 45.39
CA MET A 1 10.36 0.18 44.95
C MET A 1 9.74 -0.28 43.64
N LEU A 2 8.44 -0.60 43.66
CA LEU A 2 7.67 -1.04 42.49
C LEU A 2 7.39 0.17 41.59
N ASN A 3 7.97 0.18 40.38
CA ASN A 3 7.67 1.19 39.38
C ASN A 3 6.33 0.87 38.71
N ASN A 4 5.27 1.54 39.17
CA ASN A 4 3.95 1.49 38.55
C ASN A 4 3.93 2.40 37.31
N PHE A 5 3.52 1.87 36.15
CA PHE A 5 3.37 2.65 34.92
C PHE A 5 1.92 3.13 34.75
N ILE A 6 1.73 4.42 34.46
CA ILE A 6 0.43 5.05 34.18
C ILE A 6 0.31 5.27 32.67
N ILE A 7 -0.71 4.68 32.02
CA ILE A 7 -1.02 4.89 30.60
C ILE A 7 -2.22 5.85 30.48
N TYR A 8 -2.08 6.89 29.66
CA TYR A 8 -3.10 7.92 29.47
C TYR A 8 -4.17 7.51 28.44
N GLN A 9 -5.43 7.86 28.71
CA GLN A 9 -6.64 7.55 27.92
C GLN A 9 -6.58 7.94 26.43
N ASN A 10 -5.81 8.98 26.08
CA ASN A 10 -5.60 9.42 24.70
C ASN A 10 -4.79 8.42 23.84
N GLN A 11 -3.98 7.56 24.47
CA GLN A 11 -3.21 6.52 23.77
C GLN A 11 -4.10 5.34 23.34
N CYS A 12 -5.18 5.06 24.08
CA CYS A 12 -6.15 4.01 23.75
C CYS A 12 -7.10 4.40 22.61
N GLN A 13 -7.40 5.69 22.41
CA GLN A 13 -8.26 6.14 21.29
C GLN A 13 -7.58 6.02 19.92
N ALA A 14 -6.27 6.28 19.82
CA ALA A 14 -5.50 6.03 18.60
C ALA A 14 -5.48 4.52 18.26
N PHE A 15 -5.44 3.68 19.30
CA PHE A 15 -5.52 2.22 19.21
C PHE A 15 -6.90 1.74 18.72
N PHE A 16 -8.00 2.36 19.17
CA PHE A 16 -9.34 1.95 18.74
C PHE A 16 -9.64 2.32 17.28
N CYS A 17 -9.16 3.46 16.78
CA CYS A 17 -9.43 3.92 15.40
C CYS A 17 -8.67 3.16 14.31
N VAL A 18 -7.46 2.66 14.57
CA VAL A 18 -6.69 1.88 13.59
C VAL A 18 -7.20 0.44 13.48
N PHE A 19 -7.73 -0.11 14.59
CA PHE A 19 -8.04 -1.53 14.70
C PHE A 19 -9.55 -1.87 14.66
N SER A 20 -10.44 -0.87 14.74
CA SER A 20 -11.90 -1.08 14.59
C SER A 20 -12.30 -1.59 13.20
N GLY A 21 -11.46 -1.40 12.18
CA GLY A 21 -11.63 -1.99 10.84
C GLY A 21 -11.23 -3.47 10.72
N PHE A 22 -10.75 -4.10 11.80
CA PHE A 22 -10.29 -5.49 11.83
C PHE A 22 -11.15 -6.38 12.75
N SER A 23 -12.47 -6.17 12.74
CA SER A 23 -13.44 -6.65 13.75
C SER A 23 -13.52 -8.18 13.96
N GLY A 24 -12.85 -9.02 13.16
CA GLY A 24 -12.93 -10.48 13.28
C GLY A 24 -11.84 -11.16 14.12
N VAL A 25 -10.65 -10.56 14.28
CA VAL A 25 -9.45 -11.30 14.78
C VAL A 25 -8.96 -10.82 16.15
N PHE A 26 -9.37 -9.63 16.58
CA PHE A 26 -8.76 -8.93 17.71
C PHE A 26 -9.51 -9.01 19.03
N SER A 27 -10.72 -9.59 19.05
CA SER A 27 -11.63 -9.58 20.21
C SER A 27 -11.03 -10.10 21.54
N PRO A 28 -10.33 -11.25 21.60
CA PRO A 28 -9.93 -11.83 22.90
C PRO A 28 -8.70 -11.15 23.53
N ILE A 29 -7.74 -10.69 22.72
CA ILE A 29 -6.54 -10.00 23.20
C ILE A 29 -6.88 -8.56 23.61
N PHE A 30 -7.77 -7.91 22.85
CA PHE A 30 -8.21 -6.55 23.15
C PHE A 30 -9.16 -6.49 24.34
N GLN A 31 -10.01 -7.50 24.59
CA GLN A 31 -10.81 -7.57 25.82
C GLN A 31 -9.96 -7.63 27.09
N LYS A 32 -8.78 -8.24 27.04
CA LYS A 32 -7.84 -8.26 28.18
C LYS A 32 -7.10 -6.94 28.38
N LEU A 33 -6.95 -6.12 27.33
CA LEU A 33 -6.34 -4.77 27.40
C LEU A 33 -7.37 -3.66 27.65
N CYS A 34 -8.64 -3.87 27.29
CA CYS A 34 -9.72 -2.89 27.34
C CYS A 34 -10.76 -3.22 28.43
N ILE A 35 -10.37 -3.22 29.71
CA ILE A 35 -11.31 -2.98 30.82
C ILE A 35 -11.33 -1.47 31.06
N PHE A 36 -11.83 -0.69 30.11
CA PHE A 36 -11.96 0.77 30.27
C PHE A 36 -13.22 1.27 29.57
N LYS A 37 -14.37 0.90 30.12
CA LYS A 37 -15.57 1.73 30.07
C LYS A 37 -16.05 1.87 31.50
N THR A 38 -16.09 3.10 31.98
CA THR A 38 -16.61 3.56 33.28
C THR A 38 -15.60 3.61 34.45
N ARG A 39 -15.23 4.86 34.77
CA ARG A 39 -14.51 5.41 35.95
C ARG A 39 -12.98 5.25 36.02
N PRO A 40 -12.26 6.29 36.51
CA PRO A 40 -10.82 6.25 36.69
C PRO A 40 -10.51 5.39 37.91
N GLN A 41 -10.08 4.16 37.69
CA GLN A 41 -9.38 3.39 38.71
C GLN A 41 -7.94 3.18 38.25
N HIS A 42 -7.00 3.50 39.14
CA HIS A 42 -5.58 3.23 38.96
C HIS A 42 -5.36 1.71 39.00
N VAL A 43 -5.27 1.08 37.82
CA VAL A 43 -4.94 -0.34 37.74
C VAL A 43 -3.41 -0.45 37.65
N VAL A 44 -2.80 -0.91 38.73
CA VAL A 44 -1.38 -1.26 38.79
C VAL A 44 -1.23 -2.67 38.23
N PHE A 45 -0.57 -2.80 37.08
CA PHE A 45 -0.19 -4.11 36.56
C PHE A 45 1.11 -4.57 37.24
N PRO A 46 1.22 -5.85 37.63
CA PRO A 46 2.50 -6.47 37.92
C PRO A 46 3.44 -6.26 36.72
N ALA A 47 4.65 -5.75 36.97
CA ALA A 47 5.57 -5.33 35.91
C ALA A 47 5.88 -6.47 34.92
N ASP A 48 5.98 -7.70 35.42
CA ASP A 48 6.18 -8.93 34.67
C ASP A 48 5.04 -9.22 33.66
N ILE A 49 3.78 -9.06 34.05
CA ILE A 49 2.61 -9.24 33.18
C ILE A 49 2.57 -8.13 32.12
N PHE A 50 2.87 -6.88 32.52
CA PHE A 50 2.97 -5.77 31.59
C PHE A 50 4.06 -6.01 30.54
N TRP A 51 5.26 -6.42 30.95
CA TRP A 51 6.37 -6.70 30.05
C TRP A 51 6.12 -7.94 29.16
N GLN A 52 5.44 -8.98 29.67
CA GLN A 52 5.04 -10.13 28.84
C GLN A 52 4.01 -9.74 27.78
N ASN A 53 2.98 -8.99 28.16
CA ASN A 53 1.98 -8.49 27.22
C ASN A 53 2.59 -7.52 26.21
N LEU A 54 3.53 -6.66 26.63
CA LEU A 54 4.24 -5.76 25.74
C LEU A 54 5.18 -6.53 24.79
N ARG A 55 5.83 -7.62 25.23
CA ARG A 55 6.64 -8.48 24.36
C ARG A 55 5.79 -9.28 23.37
N GLN A 56 4.65 -9.81 23.79
CA GLN A 56 3.71 -10.50 22.88
C GLN A 56 3.10 -9.52 21.88
N PHE A 57 2.71 -8.33 22.36
CA PHE A 57 2.27 -7.23 21.51
C PHE A 57 3.37 -6.82 20.54
N ASN A 58 4.61 -6.60 21.01
CA ASN A 58 5.74 -6.24 20.16
C ASN A 58 5.99 -7.34 19.13
N HIS A 59 6.07 -8.61 19.51
CA HIS A 59 6.22 -9.73 18.57
C HIS A 59 5.10 -9.79 17.53
N PHE A 60 3.84 -9.63 17.94
CA PHE A 60 2.68 -9.66 17.05
C PHE A 60 2.62 -8.44 16.13
N PHE A 61 2.77 -7.24 16.69
CA PHE A 61 2.80 -5.96 15.99
C PHE A 61 3.94 -5.93 14.97
N VAL A 62 5.13 -6.33 15.39
CA VAL A 62 6.31 -6.49 14.53
C VAL A 62 6.02 -7.49 13.40
N LYS A 63 5.36 -8.62 13.67
CA LYS A 63 4.96 -9.61 12.64
C LYS A 63 3.85 -9.13 11.70
N MET A 64 2.96 -8.26 12.18
CA MET A 64 1.94 -7.59 11.37
C MET A 64 2.61 -6.57 10.45
N CYS A 65 3.44 -5.70 11.01
CA CYS A 65 4.23 -4.69 10.34
C CYS A 65 5.26 -5.25 9.34
N TYR A 66 5.85 -6.42 9.61
CA TYR A 66 6.79 -7.11 8.72
C TYR A 66 6.19 -7.57 7.39
N ASN A 67 4.87 -7.51 7.24
CA ASN A 67 4.19 -7.87 6.01
C ASN A 67 3.34 -6.71 5.47
N MET A 68 3.52 -5.50 6.02
CA MET A 68 2.94 -4.28 5.50
C MET A 68 3.87 -3.78 4.40
N ASP A 69 3.87 -4.45 3.25
CA ASP A 69 4.20 -3.76 2.00
C ASP A 69 3.04 -2.78 1.78
N MET A 70 3.33 -1.49 1.76
CA MET A 70 2.33 -0.46 1.49
C MET A 70 2.87 0.36 0.33
N ALA A 71 2.30 0.17 -0.85
CA ALA A 71 2.50 1.12 -1.92
C ALA A 71 1.84 2.44 -1.56
N SER A 72 2.54 3.51 -1.87
CA SER A 72 2.06 4.86 -1.70
C SER A 72 1.04 5.17 -2.81
N TYR A 73 -0.21 5.44 -2.43
CA TYR A 73 -1.32 5.54 -3.39
C TYR A 73 -1.26 6.82 -4.24
N LEU A 74 -0.62 7.90 -3.77
CA LEU A 74 -0.72 9.18 -4.46
C LEU A 74 0.03 9.18 -5.79
N THR A 75 1.21 8.58 -5.87
CA THR A 75 1.95 8.42 -7.12
C THR A 75 1.09 7.74 -8.17
N HIS A 76 0.48 6.61 -7.84
CA HIS A 76 -0.46 5.92 -8.73
C HIS A 76 -1.66 6.79 -9.11
N LYS A 77 -2.24 7.52 -8.14
CA LYS A 77 -3.38 8.40 -8.37
C LYS A 77 -3.04 9.54 -9.33
N PHE A 78 -1.90 10.19 -9.16
CA PHE A 78 -1.49 11.27 -10.05
C PHE A 78 -1.20 10.77 -11.46
N VAL A 79 -0.57 9.60 -11.59
CA VAL A 79 -0.35 9.00 -12.92
C VAL A 79 -1.71 8.63 -13.53
N ALA A 80 -2.62 8.06 -12.75
CA ALA A 80 -3.99 7.76 -13.18
C ALA A 80 -4.75 9.02 -13.66
N ASP A 81 -4.55 10.18 -13.03
CA ASP A 81 -5.09 11.47 -13.50
C ASP A 81 -4.54 11.86 -14.88
N GLY A 82 -3.22 11.73 -15.06
CA GLY A 82 -2.56 11.95 -16.34
C GLY A 82 -3.05 11.00 -17.43
N VAL A 83 -3.27 9.73 -17.08
CA VAL A 83 -3.75 8.70 -17.99
C VAL A 83 -5.19 8.95 -18.42
N LEU A 84 -6.11 9.25 -17.50
CA LEU A 84 -7.49 9.60 -17.86
C LEU A 84 -7.54 10.83 -18.77
N SER A 85 -6.72 11.83 -18.47
CA SER A 85 -6.62 13.04 -19.30
C SER A 85 -6.11 12.73 -20.72
N ALA A 86 -5.17 11.79 -20.85
CA ALA A 86 -4.57 11.41 -22.13
C ALA A 86 -5.44 10.43 -22.95
N LEU A 87 -6.18 9.52 -22.30
CA LEU A 87 -7.02 8.53 -22.97
C LEU A 87 -8.31 9.13 -23.56
N GLY A 88 -8.75 10.28 -23.07
CA GLY A 88 -9.99 10.92 -23.49
C GLY A 88 -11.24 10.10 -23.14
N ASP A 89 -12.27 10.19 -23.99
CA ASP A 89 -13.54 9.49 -23.75
C ASP A 89 -13.48 8.02 -24.23
N LYS A 90 -13.07 7.13 -23.32
CA LYS A 90 -13.10 5.66 -23.51
C LYS A 90 -14.22 5.00 -22.70
N ASN A 91 -15.26 5.75 -22.29
CA ASN A 91 -16.33 5.27 -21.40
C ASN A 91 -15.77 4.60 -20.12
N ILE A 92 -14.74 5.21 -19.52
CA ILE A 92 -14.10 4.72 -18.31
C ILE A 92 -14.83 5.29 -17.09
N SER A 93 -15.36 4.41 -16.25
CA SER A 93 -15.93 4.82 -14.96
C SER A 93 -14.79 5.22 -14.00
N PRO A 94 -14.75 6.46 -13.50
CA PRO A 94 -13.60 6.94 -12.73
C PRO A 94 -13.33 6.16 -11.44
N ALA A 95 -14.38 5.82 -10.66
CA ALA A 95 -14.20 5.17 -9.36
C ALA A 95 -13.57 3.77 -9.48
N PRO A 96 -14.07 2.84 -10.33
CA PRO A 96 -13.40 1.58 -10.60
C PRO A 96 -11.99 1.75 -11.15
N PHE A 97 -11.76 2.71 -12.05
CA PHE A 97 -10.43 2.98 -12.59
C PHE A 97 -9.41 3.38 -11.53
N TYR A 98 -9.73 4.37 -10.69
CA TYR A 98 -8.86 4.77 -9.59
C TYR A 98 -8.67 3.68 -8.53
N ALA A 99 -9.70 2.85 -8.27
CA ALA A 99 -9.55 1.69 -7.40
C ALA A 99 -8.61 0.63 -8.00
N GLY A 100 -8.70 0.42 -9.31
CA GLY A 100 -7.78 -0.44 -10.07
C GLY A 100 -6.36 0.09 -10.08
N ALA A 101 -6.17 1.41 -10.09
CA ALA A 101 -4.85 2.05 -9.98
C ALA A 101 -4.16 1.82 -8.62
N GLY A 102 -4.87 1.31 -7.60
CA GLY A 102 -4.23 0.75 -6.41
C GLY A 102 -3.74 -0.70 -6.56
N GLY A 103 -4.01 -1.32 -7.70
CA GLY A 103 -3.47 -2.59 -8.16
C GLY A 103 -3.43 -3.72 -7.14
N GLY A 104 -2.28 -4.40 -7.07
CA GLY A 104 -2.05 -5.51 -6.15
C GLY A 104 -1.95 -5.07 -4.69
N ASP A 105 -1.75 -3.78 -4.44
CA ASP A 105 -1.42 -3.24 -3.11
C ASP A 105 -2.58 -3.32 -2.14
N ALA A 106 -3.81 -3.22 -2.68
CA ALA A 106 -5.03 -3.46 -1.92
C ALA A 106 -5.01 -4.82 -1.21
N PHE A 107 -4.24 -5.78 -1.73
CA PHE A 107 -4.19 -7.16 -1.29
C PHE A 107 -2.91 -7.54 -0.52
N PHE A 108 -2.02 -6.61 -0.17
CA PHE A 108 -0.85 -6.96 0.66
C PHE A 108 -1.23 -7.45 2.07
N LEU A 109 -2.32 -6.94 2.61
CA LEU A 109 -2.88 -7.40 3.89
C LEU A 109 -3.93 -8.51 3.72
N TYR A 110 -4.22 -8.91 2.48
CA TYR A 110 -5.07 -10.04 2.23
C TYR A 110 -4.35 -11.32 2.68
N ARG A 111 -4.87 -11.93 3.74
CA ARG A 111 -4.44 -13.24 4.21
C ARG A 111 -5.62 -14.20 4.08
N PRO A 112 -5.62 -15.13 3.12
CA PRO A 112 -6.53 -16.25 3.21
C PRO A 112 -6.18 -17.00 4.51
N LEU A 113 -7.20 -17.38 5.28
CA LEU A 113 -7.08 -17.97 6.61
C LEU A 113 -5.87 -18.94 6.73
N ARG A 114 -4.90 -18.57 7.58
CA ARG A 114 -3.96 -19.44 8.32
C ARG A 114 -2.82 -20.16 7.57
N LYS A 115 -2.50 -19.90 6.29
CA LYS A 115 -1.23 -20.42 5.72
C LYS A 115 -0.11 -19.38 5.77
N LYS A 116 1.01 -19.71 6.45
CA LYS A 116 2.26 -18.93 6.39
C LYS A 116 2.69 -18.81 4.91
N GLY A 117 2.96 -17.60 4.42
CA GLY A 117 3.68 -17.38 3.15
C GLY A 117 2.86 -16.91 1.94
N TYR A 118 1.52 -16.89 1.99
CA TYR A 118 0.71 -16.38 0.87
C TYR A 118 0.30 -14.93 1.12
N ASN A 119 1.05 -14.00 0.53
CA ASN A 119 0.67 -12.60 0.40
C ASN A 119 0.14 -12.39 -1.03
N LEU A 120 -1.18 -12.18 -1.17
CA LEU A 120 -1.82 -12.08 -2.48
C LEU A 120 -1.29 -10.88 -3.27
N GLY A 121 -1.10 -9.72 -2.63
CA GLY A 121 -0.45 -8.57 -3.27
C GLY A 121 0.89 -8.97 -3.85
N ARG A 122 1.78 -9.58 -3.06
CA ARG A 122 3.10 -10.03 -3.52
C ARG A 122 3.03 -11.03 -4.69
N LEU A 123 2.02 -11.89 -4.74
CA LEU A 123 1.86 -12.86 -5.83
C LEU A 123 1.40 -12.17 -7.11
N LEU A 124 0.45 -11.24 -7.01
CA LEU A 124 -0.06 -10.49 -8.15
C LEU A 124 1.02 -9.62 -8.81
N HIS A 125 2.00 -9.14 -8.03
CA HIS A 125 3.15 -8.38 -8.56
C HIS A 125 4.29 -9.24 -9.13
N ARG A 126 4.22 -10.59 -9.05
CA ARG A 126 5.42 -11.42 -9.31
C ARG A 126 5.20 -12.64 -10.17
N LYS A 127 4.00 -13.22 -10.16
CA LYS A 127 3.74 -14.51 -10.78
C LYS A 127 2.69 -14.36 -11.86
N ASN A 128 2.96 -14.94 -13.03
CA ASN A 128 2.04 -15.10 -14.14
C ASN A 128 1.27 -13.80 -14.47
N VAL A 129 2.00 -12.68 -14.51
CA VAL A 129 1.43 -11.35 -14.69
C VAL A 129 0.74 -11.25 -16.05
N TYR A 130 1.39 -11.77 -17.09
CA TYR A 130 0.83 -11.87 -18.42
C TYR A 130 -0.50 -12.64 -18.44
N GLU A 131 -0.52 -13.84 -17.88
CA GLU A 131 -1.70 -14.70 -17.84
C GLU A 131 -2.82 -14.09 -16.99
N PHE A 132 -2.46 -13.38 -15.93
CA PHE A 132 -3.40 -12.63 -15.11
C PHE A 132 -4.12 -11.56 -15.92
N PHE A 133 -3.37 -10.75 -16.68
CA PHE A 133 -3.96 -9.72 -17.54
C PHE A 133 -4.76 -10.32 -18.69
N CYS A 134 -4.37 -11.47 -19.24
CA CYS A 134 -5.16 -12.20 -20.24
C CYS A 134 -6.52 -12.64 -19.66
N ALA A 135 -6.52 -13.28 -18.50
CA ALA A 135 -7.75 -13.71 -17.84
C ALA A 135 -8.63 -12.54 -17.40
N ALA A 136 -8.03 -11.45 -16.91
CA ALA A 136 -8.74 -10.23 -16.56
C ALA A 136 -9.40 -9.58 -17.79
N ARG A 137 -8.74 -9.63 -18.96
CA ARG A 137 -9.31 -9.15 -20.21
C ARG A 137 -10.55 -9.93 -20.61
N GLU A 138 -10.48 -11.26 -20.57
CA GLU A 138 -11.63 -12.11 -20.91
C GLU A 138 -12.85 -11.77 -20.05
N TYR A 139 -12.64 -11.63 -18.73
CA TYR A 139 -13.69 -11.21 -17.82
C TYR A 139 -14.21 -9.80 -18.14
N ALA A 140 -13.33 -8.83 -18.39
CA ALA A 140 -13.73 -7.47 -18.76
C ALA A 140 -14.53 -7.42 -20.07
N CYS A 141 -14.16 -8.23 -21.07
CA CYS A 141 -14.91 -8.39 -22.31
C CYS A 141 -16.33 -8.94 -22.06
N GLU A 142 -16.45 -9.98 -21.22
CA GLU A 142 -17.74 -10.60 -20.88
C GLU A 142 -18.67 -9.61 -20.15
N ARG A 143 -18.11 -8.78 -19.28
CA ARG A 143 -18.87 -7.79 -18.50
C ARG A 143 -19.11 -6.47 -19.24
N GLY A 144 -18.35 -6.19 -20.29
CA GLY A 144 -18.39 -4.91 -21.02
C GLY A 144 -17.85 -3.73 -20.23
N ASP A 145 -17.05 -3.95 -19.18
CA ASP A 145 -16.43 -2.89 -18.38
C ASP A 145 -14.93 -3.16 -18.17
N PHE A 146 -14.11 -2.21 -18.64
CA PHE A 146 -12.66 -2.26 -18.56
C PHE A 146 -12.08 -1.30 -17.51
N SER A 147 -12.94 -0.53 -16.83
CA SER A 147 -12.52 0.59 -15.99
C SER A 147 -11.52 0.15 -14.92
N TYR A 148 -11.85 -0.91 -14.17
CA TYR A 148 -10.97 -1.44 -13.12
C TYR A 148 -9.65 -1.99 -13.68
N ILE A 149 -9.69 -2.77 -14.77
CA ILE A 149 -8.47 -3.38 -15.32
C ILE A 149 -7.56 -2.35 -15.97
N TYR A 150 -8.09 -1.30 -16.60
CA TYR A 150 -7.29 -0.18 -17.08
C TYR A 150 -6.59 0.57 -15.94
N GLY A 151 -7.26 0.71 -14.80
CA GLY A 151 -6.64 1.18 -13.57
C GLY A 151 -5.46 0.29 -13.16
N TYR A 152 -5.66 -1.03 -13.16
CA TYR A 152 -4.59 -1.96 -12.76
C TYR A 152 -3.43 -1.98 -13.76
N ILE A 153 -3.68 -1.84 -15.05
CA ILE A 153 -2.62 -1.67 -16.05
C ILE A 153 -1.82 -0.38 -15.78
N THR A 154 -2.48 0.69 -15.34
CA THR A 154 -1.81 1.94 -14.93
C THR A 154 -0.87 1.68 -13.75
N HIS A 155 -1.34 0.95 -12.73
CA HIS A 155 -0.49 0.56 -11.61
C HIS A 155 0.72 -0.27 -12.04
N TYR A 156 0.51 -1.30 -12.88
CA TYR A 156 1.59 -2.11 -13.45
C TYR A 156 2.64 -1.26 -14.18
N ALA A 157 2.19 -0.29 -14.96
CA ALA A 157 3.07 0.62 -15.69
C ALA A 157 3.88 1.52 -14.77
N VAL A 158 3.25 2.04 -13.70
CA VAL A 158 3.92 2.87 -12.70
C VAL A 158 5.03 2.10 -12.03
N ASP A 159 4.73 0.91 -11.51
CA ASP A 159 5.72 0.12 -10.78
C ASP A 159 6.90 -0.31 -11.65
N THR A 160 6.62 -0.72 -12.89
CA THR A 160 7.68 -1.11 -13.84
C THR A 160 8.58 0.05 -14.25
N VAL A 161 8.11 1.30 -14.12
CA VAL A 161 8.92 2.51 -14.36
C VAL A 161 9.65 2.96 -13.10
N PHE A 162 8.98 2.99 -11.95
CA PHE A 162 9.53 3.57 -10.72
C PHE A 162 10.43 2.62 -9.93
N HIS A 163 10.05 1.34 -9.79
CA HIS A 163 10.77 0.43 -8.88
C HIS A 163 12.25 0.23 -9.19
N PRO A 164 12.72 0.16 -10.45
CA PRO A 164 14.15 0.08 -10.72
C PRO A 164 14.94 1.23 -10.07
N TYR A 165 14.37 2.44 -10.08
CA TYR A 165 14.98 3.64 -9.52
C TYR A 165 14.83 3.71 -8.00
N VAL A 166 13.66 3.32 -7.48
CA VAL A 166 13.43 3.23 -6.03
C VAL A 166 14.37 2.20 -5.40
N TYR A 167 14.57 1.03 -6.02
CA TYR A 167 15.52 0.02 -5.53
C TYR A 167 16.96 0.53 -5.57
N ALA A 168 17.39 1.18 -6.66
CA ALA A 168 18.73 1.75 -6.72
C ALA A 168 18.95 2.80 -5.63
N ALA A 169 18.02 3.74 -5.45
CA ALA A 169 18.05 4.75 -4.40
C ALA A 169 18.07 4.13 -3.00
N GLU A 170 17.25 3.10 -2.79
CA GLU A 170 17.19 2.35 -1.54
C GLU A 170 18.56 1.73 -1.19
N TYR A 171 19.23 1.09 -2.15
CA TYR A 171 20.54 0.49 -1.89
C TYR A 171 21.60 1.53 -1.60
N GLU A 172 21.69 2.61 -2.39
CA GLU A 172 22.63 3.69 -2.14
C GLU A 172 22.42 4.34 -0.76
N TYR A 173 21.16 4.57 -0.40
CA TYR A 173 20.81 5.11 0.90
C TYR A 173 21.18 4.16 2.04
N LEU A 174 20.93 2.85 1.89
CA LEU A 174 21.31 1.84 2.89
C LEU A 174 22.83 1.72 3.03
N ASP A 175 23.58 1.75 1.92
CA ASP A 175 25.03 1.63 1.89
C ASP A 175 25.73 2.86 2.52
N ALA A 176 25.09 4.03 2.48
CA ALA A 176 25.58 5.26 3.09
C ALA A 176 25.30 5.38 4.61
N LEU A 177 24.42 4.55 5.17
CA LEU A 177 24.05 4.64 6.58
C LEU A 177 25.10 3.97 7.49
N PRO A 178 25.51 4.62 8.61
CA PRO A 178 26.44 4.02 9.56
C PRO A 178 25.84 2.81 10.28
N ASP A 179 24.52 2.81 10.49
CA ASP A 179 23.77 1.70 11.09
C ASP A 179 22.82 1.08 10.06
N LYS A 180 22.87 -0.25 9.91
CA LYS A 180 21.99 -0.99 9.01
C LYS A 180 20.52 -0.79 9.39
N ARG A 181 19.77 -0.08 8.55
CA ARG A 181 18.31 -0.03 8.60
C ARG A 181 17.71 -1.19 7.82
N LYS A 182 16.43 -1.47 8.09
CA LYS A 182 15.69 -2.46 7.31
C LYS A 182 15.29 -1.86 5.97
N LYS A 183 15.53 -2.64 4.91
CA LYS A 183 15.20 -2.33 3.51
C LYS A 183 13.79 -1.76 3.35
N ASP A 184 12.76 -2.54 3.72
CA ASP A 184 11.35 -2.15 3.56
C ASP A 184 11.01 -0.77 4.16
N LYS A 185 11.67 -0.34 5.25
CA LYS A 185 11.43 0.98 5.85
C LYS A 185 11.99 2.12 5.01
N VAL A 186 13.15 1.89 4.38
CA VAL A 186 13.76 2.85 3.46
C VAL A 186 12.92 2.93 2.20
N HIS A 187 12.42 1.79 1.69
CA HIS A 187 11.45 1.75 0.60
C HIS A 187 10.26 2.67 0.84
N PHE A 188 9.54 2.48 1.95
CA PHE A 188 8.36 3.29 2.27
C PHE A 188 8.68 4.76 2.48
N LEU A 189 9.87 5.06 2.99
CA LEU A 189 10.32 6.44 3.14
C LEU A 189 10.47 7.10 1.76
N ILE A 190 11.19 6.44 0.85
CA ILE A 190 11.42 6.94 -0.51
C ILE A 190 10.09 7.12 -1.24
N GLU A 191 9.23 6.10 -1.26
CA GLU A 191 7.90 6.17 -1.88
C GLU A 191 7.05 7.30 -1.28
N SER A 192 7.06 7.45 0.05
CA SER A 192 6.36 8.54 0.74
C SER A 192 6.87 9.93 0.35
N ASP A 193 8.16 10.08 0.07
CA ASP A 193 8.71 11.37 -0.35
C ASP A 193 8.40 11.67 -1.80
N ILE A 194 8.43 10.66 -2.66
CA ILE A 194 7.99 10.76 -4.05
C ILE A 194 6.52 11.22 -4.08
N ASP A 195 5.66 10.58 -3.29
CA ASP A 195 4.25 10.98 -3.12
C ASP A 195 4.10 12.46 -2.78
N LYS A 196 4.91 12.93 -1.82
CA LYS A 196 4.88 14.34 -1.39
C LYS A 196 5.43 15.29 -2.46
N LEU A 197 6.52 14.93 -3.14
CA LEU A 197 7.12 15.71 -4.23
C LEU A 197 6.17 15.85 -5.44
N LEU A 198 5.43 14.79 -5.76
CA LEU A 198 4.39 14.81 -6.79
C LEU A 198 3.18 15.62 -6.32
N ALA A 199 2.75 15.48 -5.07
CA ALA A 199 1.67 16.29 -4.52
C ALA A 199 2.00 17.79 -4.51
N ASP A 200 3.24 18.17 -4.18
CA ASP A 200 3.71 19.56 -4.25
C ASP A 200 3.62 20.13 -5.67
N ARG A 201 3.91 19.32 -6.69
CA ARG A 201 3.85 19.75 -8.09
C ARG A 201 2.45 19.74 -8.69
N TYR A 202 1.67 18.68 -8.44
CA TYR A 202 0.43 18.40 -9.17
C TYR A 202 -0.84 18.67 -8.34
N ALA A 203 -0.72 18.90 -7.03
CA ALA A 203 -1.85 19.10 -6.13
C ALA A 203 -1.64 20.27 -5.15
N ASN A 204 -0.74 21.22 -5.43
CA ASN A 204 -0.41 22.34 -4.54
C ASN A 204 -0.06 21.89 -3.11
N GLY A 205 0.59 20.73 -3.01
CA GLY A 205 0.99 20.10 -1.75
C GLY A 205 -0.12 19.35 -1.01
N ASP A 206 -1.31 19.22 -1.59
CA ASP A 206 -2.41 18.42 -1.03
C ASP A 206 -2.13 16.92 -1.16
N THR A 207 -1.99 16.26 -0.02
CA THR A 207 -1.83 14.80 0.07
C THR A 207 -3.07 14.15 0.71
N GLU A 208 -4.14 14.90 0.97
CA GLU A 208 -5.41 14.37 1.49
C GLU A 208 -6.35 13.85 0.37
N ILE A 209 -5.78 13.57 -0.79
CA ILE A 209 -6.50 13.03 -1.95
C ILE A 209 -7.04 11.66 -1.59
N ARG A 210 -8.37 11.54 -1.63
CA ARG A 210 -9.03 10.32 -1.19
C ARG A 210 -8.96 9.25 -2.27
N ALA A 211 -8.53 8.06 -1.87
CA ALA A 211 -8.81 6.87 -2.66
C ALA A 211 -10.34 6.69 -2.76
N PRO A 212 -10.88 6.38 -3.95
CA PRO A 212 -12.32 6.26 -4.14
C PRO A 212 -12.88 5.09 -3.35
N GLN A 213 -14.12 5.24 -2.90
CA GLN A 213 -14.91 4.13 -2.39
C GLN A 213 -15.78 3.61 -3.54
N LEU A 214 -15.75 2.31 -3.76
CA LEU A 214 -16.61 1.66 -4.75
C LEU A 214 -18.02 1.52 -4.20
N THR A 215 -19.03 1.66 -5.07
CA THR A 215 -20.38 1.18 -4.74
C THR A 215 -20.38 -0.34 -4.61
N GLU A 216 -21.42 -0.91 -4.01
CA GLU A 216 -21.54 -2.37 -3.88
C GLU A 216 -21.43 -3.07 -5.23
N LYS A 217 -22.15 -2.58 -6.25
CA LYS A 217 -22.08 -3.11 -7.62
C LYS A 217 -20.66 -3.06 -8.20
N GLN A 218 -20.00 -1.91 -8.09
CA GLN A 218 -18.63 -1.74 -8.60
C GLN A 218 -17.62 -2.63 -7.87
N CYS A 219 -17.77 -2.78 -6.55
CA CYS A 219 -16.95 -3.66 -5.75
C CYS A 219 -17.15 -5.13 -6.14
N ASP A 220 -18.38 -5.52 -6.44
CA ASP A 220 -18.74 -6.86 -6.88
C ASP A 220 -18.14 -7.19 -8.25
N GLU A 221 -18.21 -6.26 -9.20
CA GLU A 221 -17.62 -6.41 -10.54
C GLU A 221 -16.10 -6.54 -10.47
N ALA A 222 -15.45 -5.64 -9.73
CA ALA A 222 -13.99 -5.66 -9.56
C ALA A 222 -13.51 -6.89 -8.76
N CYS A 223 -14.24 -7.30 -7.72
CA CYS A 223 -13.97 -8.54 -6.99
C CYS A 223 -14.09 -9.76 -7.91
N GLY A 224 -15.13 -9.82 -8.75
CA GLY A 224 -15.32 -10.91 -9.69
C GLY A 224 -14.15 -11.03 -10.66
N LEU A 225 -13.64 -9.90 -11.17
CA LEU A 225 -12.46 -9.85 -12.01
C LEU A 225 -11.23 -10.42 -11.31
N ILE A 226 -10.92 -9.95 -10.09
CA ILE A 226 -9.76 -10.43 -9.31
C ILE A 226 -9.86 -11.92 -9.02
N VAL A 227 -11.03 -12.41 -8.59
CA VAL A 227 -11.24 -13.82 -8.28
C VAL A 227 -11.10 -14.68 -9.54
N TYR A 228 -11.69 -14.26 -10.66
CA TYR A 228 -11.60 -14.97 -11.93
C TYR A 228 -10.15 -15.05 -12.43
N ALA A 229 -9.47 -13.90 -12.51
CA ALA A 229 -8.12 -13.82 -13.02
C ALA A 229 -7.12 -14.56 -12.12
N ALA A 230 -7.23 -14.45 -10.79
CA ALA A 230 -6.38 -15.18 -9.86
C ALA A 230 -6.60 -16.70 -9.94
N LYS A 231 -7.84 -17.16 -10.12
CA LYS A 231 -8.12 -18.58 -10.31
C LYS A 231 -7.49 -19.12 -11.59
N LYS A 232 -7.67 -18.40 -12.71
CA LYS A 232 -7.19 -18.85 -14.02
C LYS A 232 -5.67 -18.75 -14.16
N ALA A 233 -5.07 -17.65 -13.74
CA ALA A 233 -3.64 -17.40 -13.91
C ALA A 233 -2.76 -17.99 -12.79
N LEU A 234 -3.27 -18.05 -11.55
CA LEU A 234 -2.47 -18.44 -10.38
C LEU A 234 -2.93 -19.75 -9.73
N SER A 235 -4.03 -20.33 -10.20
CA SER A 235 -4.69 -21.48 -9.57
C SER A 235 -5.04 -21.23 -8.10
N LEU A 236 -5.45 -19.99 -7.79
CA LEU A 236 -5.83 -19.57 -6.44
C LEU A 236 -7.35 -19.42 -6.33
N ASP A 237 -7.97 -20.23 -5.49
CA ASP A 237 -9.37 -20.03 -5.10
C ASP A 237 -9.45 -18.97 -3.99
N LEU A 238 -9.67 -17.72 -4.40
CA LEU A 238 -9.82 -16.59 -3.49
C LEU A 238 -11.25 -16.51 -2.92
N SER A 239 -11.38 -16.22 -1.63
CA SER A 239 -12.68 -15.93 -1.01
C SER A 239 -13.19 -14.55 -1.47
N PRO A 240 -14.36 -14.45 -2.15
CA PRO A 240 -14.90 -13.17 -2.60
C PRO A 240 -15.14 -12.19 -1.44
N ALA A 241 -15.67 -12.69 -0.31
CA ALA A 241 -15.90 -11.85 0.88
C ALA A 241 -14.60 -11.23 1.41
N ALA A 242 -13.51 -11.98 1.42
CA ALA A 242 -12.21 -11.46 1.85
C ALA A 242 -11.62 -10.47 0.83
N VAL A 243 -11.84 -10.69 -0.48
CA VAL A 243 -11.37 -9.79 -1.54
C VAL A 243 -12.10 -8.46 -1.45
N LYS A 244 -13.44 -8.47 -1.37
CA LYS A 244 -14.27 -7.28 -1.12
C LYS A 244 -13.83 -6.55 0.16
N GLY A 245 -13.61 -7.29 1.25
CA GLY A 245 -13.12 -6.72 2.50
C GLY A 245 -11.77 -6.00 2.35
N ALA A 246 -10.85 -6.56 1.57
CA ALA A 246 -9.56 -5.92 1.28
C ALA A 246 -9.73 -4.64 0.45
N MET A 247 -10.57 -4.68 -0.58
CA MET A 247 -10.88 -3.53 -1.46
C MET A 247 -11.56 -2.40 -0.69
N THR A 248 -12.54 -2.68 0.17
CA THR A 248 -13.18 -1.66 1.03
C THR A 248 -12.22 -1.09 2.06
N ALA A 249 -11.35 -1.92 2.64
CA ALA A 249 -10.43 -1.46 3.69
C ALA A 249 -9.27 -0.62 3.14
N PHE A 250 -8.88 -0.81 1.87
CA PHE A 250 -7.72 -0.13 1.29
C PHE A 250 -7.86 1.40 1.26
N PRO A 251 -8.95 2.01 0.72
CA PRO A 251 -9.09 3.46 0.72
C PRO A 251 -9.11 4.06 2.13
N HIS A 252 -9.70 3.37 3.12
CA HIS A 252 -9.68 3.83 4.50
C HIS A 252 -8.27 3.91 5.07
N ARG A 253 -7.41 2.92 4.77
CA ARG A 253 -6.01 2.93 5.19
C ARG A 253 -5.23 4.05 4.51
N GLN A 254 -5.33 4.17 3.20
CA GLN A 254 -4.63 5.20 2.43
C GLN A 254 -5.01 6.61 2.94
N ASN A 255 -6.30 6.87 3.12
CA ASN A 255 -6.80 8.15 3.65
C ASN A 255 -6.35 8.40 5.10
N TYR A 256 -6.16 7.33 5.89
CA TYR A 256 -5.66 7.47 7.25
C TYR A 256 -4.19 7.91 7.25
N PHE A 257 -3.33 7.26 6.47
CA PHE A 257 -1.88 7.49 6.49
C PHE A 257 -1.41 8.71 5.69
N SER A 258 -2.17 9.15 4.69
CA SER A 258 -1.76 10.23 3.77
C SER A 258 -1.97 11.66 4.31
N ARG A 259 -2.53 11.84 5.51
CA ARG A 259 -2.83 13.16 6.08
C ARG A 259 -1.58 13.83 6.68
N PRO A 260 -1.00 14.86 6.02
CA PRO A 260 0.33 15.36 6.35
C PRO A 260 0.27 16.34 7.53
N LYS A 261 -0.72 17.25 7.54
CA LYS A 261 -0.95 18.31 8.55
C LYS A 261 -1.32 17.78 9.94
N SER A 262 -1.29 16.46 10.12
CA SER A 262 -1.57 15.84 11.39
C SER A 262 -0.26 15.66 12.14
N LYS A 263 -0.22 16.02 13.43
CA LYS A 263 0.86 15.62 14.36
C LYS A 263 0.97 14.08 14.52
N ARG A 264 0.28 13.28 13.68
CA ARG A 264 0.16 11.84 13.75
C ARG A 264 1.50 11.15 13.54
N ARG A 265 2.25 11.52 12.49
CA ARG A 265 3.58 10.94 12.26
C ARG A 265 4.48 11.16 13.47
N THR A 266 4.52 12.37 14.01
CA THR A 266 5.27 12.71 15.22
C THR A 266 4.78 11.94 16.45
N ARG A 267 3.46 11.76 16.61
CA ARG A 267 2.88 10.94 17.68
C ARG A 267 3.27 9.47 17.55
N PHE A 268 3.16 8.87 16.36
CA PHE A 268 3.60 7.50 16.11
C PHE A 268 5.09 7.36 16.33
N TYR A 269 5.90 8.29 15.82
CA TYR A 269 7.34 8.27 16.01
C TYR A 269 7.72 8.30 17.50
N ASN A 270 7.14 9.22 18.27
CA ASN A 270 7.42 9.34 19.70
C ASN A 270 6.93 8.11 20.49
N PHE A 271 5.75 7.58 20.13
CA PHE A 271 5.21 6.36 20.72
C PHE A 271 6.09 5.14 20.43
N GLU A 272 6.46 4.94 19.16
CA GLU A 272 7.31 3.85 18.73
C GLU A 272 8.70 3.94 19.36
N ARG A 273 9.26 5.16 19.47
CA ARG A 273 10.52 5.41 20.19
C ARG A 273 10.41 5.05 21.67
N ALA A 274 9.36 5.50 22.35
CA ALA A 274 9.17 5.28 23.78
C ALA A 274 9.03 3.79 24.13
N LEU A 275 8.50 2.99 23.21
CA LEU A 275 8.32 1.54 23.38
C LEU A 275 9.43 0.69 22.73
N GLY A 276 10.46 1.31 22.15
CA GLY A 276 11.52 0.59 21.42
C GLY A 276 11.00 -0.20 20.21
N LEU A 277 9.90 0.25 19.60
CA LEU A 277 9.29 -0.36 18.42
C LEU A 277 10.03 0.06 17.14
N PRO A 278 9.97 -0.74 16.06
CA PRO A 278 10.73 -0.49 14.83
C PRO A 278 10.25 0.68 13.96
N HIS A 279 9.48 1.65 14.47
CA HIS A 279 9.05 2.85 13.74
C HIS A 279 8.15 2.64 12.50
N VAL A 280 7.47 1.51 12.37
CA VAL A 280 6.73 1.16 11.14
C VAL A 280 5.58 2.13 10.85
N LEU A 281 4.75 2.46 11.84
CA LEU A 281 3.59 3.33 11.62
C LEU A 281 3.99 4.76 11.25
N SER A 282 5.12 5.23 11.78
CA SER A 282 5.63 6.56 11.42
C SER A 282 6.25 6.60 10.01
N TYR A 283 6.77 5.49 9.49
CA TYR A 283 7.20 5.38 8.07
C TYR A 283 6.02 5.32 7.10
N LEU A 284 4.87 4.80 7.53
CA LEU A 284 3.67 4.78 6.68
C LEU A 284 3.00 6.14 6.52
N CYS A 285 3.28 7.10 7.41
CA CYS A 285 2.72 8.44 7.31
C CYS A 285 3.55 9.32 6.37
N ILE A 286 2.86 10.04 5.49
CA ILE A 286 3.48 11.03 4.60
C ILE A 286 4.24 12.09 5.40
N ARG A 287 5.46 12.41 4.95
CA ARG A 287 6.26 13.50 5.52
C ARG A 287 5.76 14.85 5.01
N GLU A 288 5.65 15.82 5.92
CA GLU A 288 5.29 17.20 5.55
C GLU A 288 6.38 17.84 4.68
N THR A 289 7.65 17.53 4.97
CA THR A 289 8.81 17.97 4.20
C THR A 289 9.49 16.73 3.63
N PRO A 290 9.43 16.51 2.30
CA PRO A 290 10.13 15.39 1.67
C PRO A 290 11.63 15.63 1.69
N ASP A 291 12.41 14.56 1.61
CA ASP A 291 13.84 14.68 1.33
C ASP A 291 14.05 14.97 -0.15
N THR A 292 14.61 16.13 -0.46
CA THR A 292 14.83 16.59 -1.83
C THR A 292 15.88 15.77 -2.57
N ALA A 293 16.70 14.98 -1.85
CA ALA A 293 17.60 14.02 -2.48
C ALA A 293 16.83 13.00 -3.33
N PHE A 294 15.59 12.66 -2.96
CA PHE A 294 14.75 11.74 -3.73
C PHE A 294 13.98 12.39 -4.88
N ALA A 295 14.18 13.70 -5.14
CA ALA A 295 13.63 14.34 -6.34
C ALA A 295 14.28 13.81 -7.64
N THR A 296 15.50 13.29 -7.53
CA THR A 296 16.22 12.61 -8.62
C THR A 296 16.75 11.28 -8.11
N LEU A 297 16.40 10.20 -8.79
CA LEU A 297 16.74 8.84 -8.39
C LEU A 297 17.79 8.24 -9.32
N PRO A 298 18.73 7.44 -8.80
CA PRO A 298 19.66 6.66 -9.61
C PRO A 298 18.97 5.51 -10.33
N ASP A 299 19.49 5.12 -11.49
CA ASP A 299 19.04 3.92 -12.22
C ASP A 299 19.83 2.64 -11.86
N GLY A 300 20.79 2.75 -10.94
CA GLY A 300 21.70 1.69 -10.53
C GLY A 300 22.81 1.35 -11.55
N LYS A 301 22.91 2.10 -12.65
CA LYS A 301 23.88 1.96 -13.75
C LYS A 301 24.68 3.24 -13.99
N GLY A 302 24.62 4.19 -13.07
CA GLY A 302 25.30 5.49 -13.14
C GLY A 302 24.49 6.60 -13.82
N GLY A 303 23.26 6.31 -14.24
CA GLY A 303 22.30 7.30 -14.71
C GLY A 303 21.44 7.85 -13.56
N LEU A 304 20.85 9.02 -13.81
CA LEU A 304 19.92 9.70 -12.91
C LEU A 304 18.65 10.06 -13.67
N LYS A 305 17.51 10.04 -12.99
CA LYS A 305 16.24 10.49 -13.55
C LYS A 305 15.39 11.17 -12.49
N SER A 306 14.79 12.31 -12.82
CA SER A 306 13.88 12.99 -11.89
C SER A 306 12.58 12.21 -11.71
N VAL A 307 11.96 12.34 -10.54
CA VAL A 307 10.62 11.75 -10.28
C VAL A 307 9.55 12.24 -11.24
N TYR A 308 9.76 13.41 -11.84
CA TYR A 308 8.84 14.03 -12.80
C TYR A 308 9.02 13.49 -14.22
N GLU A 309 10.25 13.12 -14.59
CA GLU A 309 10.49 12.36 -15.82
C GLU A 309 9.94 10.94 -15.71
N LEU A 310 10.14 10.29 -14.55
CA LEU A 310 9.52 8.99 -14.25
C LEU A 310 7.99 9.07 -14.31
N PHE A 311 7.39 10.12 -13.76
CA PHE A 311 5.96 10.38 -13.86
C PHE A 311 5.48 10.44 -15.31
N ALA A 312 6.13 11.26 -16.15
CA ALA A 312 5.77 11.41 -17.56
C ALA A 312 5.93 10.10 -18.34
N GLU A 313 7.00 9.34 -18.06
CA GLU A 313 7.24 8.03 -18.63
C GLU A 313 6.16 7.02 -18.21
N ALA A 314 5.78 7.00 -16.93
CA ALA A 314 4.73 6.13 -16.41
C ALA A 314 3.37 6.44 -17.05
N VAL A 315 3.00 7.71 -17.24
CA VAL A 315 1.78 8.10 -17.97
C VAL A 315 1.83 7.57 -19.41
N LYS A 316 2.94 7.82 -20.13
CA LYS A 316 3.10 7.37 -21.52
C LYS A 316 3.03 5.84 -21.64
N ARG A 317 3.72 5.12 -20.75
CA ARG A 317 3.71 3.65 -20.71
C ARG A 317 2.32 3.11 -20.41
N SER A 318 1.62 3.71 -19.45
CA SER A 318 0.24 3.32 -19.08
C SER A 318 -0.72 3.45 -20.27
N VAL A 319 -0.69 4.59 -20.97
CA VAL A 319 -1.53 4.82 -22.16
C VAL A 319 -1.22 3.80 -23.24
N LEU A 320 0.05 3.56 -23.54
CA LEU A 320 0.48 2.57 -24.53
C LEU A 320 -0.06 1.17 -24.20
N LEU A 321 0.10 0.73 -22.94
CA LEU A 321 -0.36 -0.58 -22.49
C LEU A 321 -1.88 -0.71 -22.55
N ILE A 322 -2.62 0.32 -22.11
CA ILE A 322 -4.09 0.33 -22.18
C ILE A 322 -4.58 0.29 -23.63
N GLU A 323 -3.96 1.07 -24.52
CA GLU A 323 -4.32 1.06 -25.94
C GLU A 323 -4.00 -0.28 -26.61
N ALA A 324 -2.87 -0.89 -26.29
CA ALA A 324 -2.53 -2.24 -26.78
C ALA A 324 -3.56 -3.27 -26.27
N PHE A 325 -3.86 -3.24 -24.97
CA PHE A 325 -4.84 -4.13 -24.33
C PHE A 325 -6.26 -3.96 -24.89
N SER A 326 -6.64 -2.73 -25.25
CA SER A 326 -7.96 -2.45 -25.84
C SER A 326 -8.11 -3.03 -27.25
N ARG A 327 -7.01 -3.21 -27.99
CA ARG A 327 -7.00 -3.69 -29.38
C ARG A 327 -7.04 -5.21 -29.50
N GLY A 328 -6.61 -5.94 -28.48
CA GLY A 328 -6.46 -7.40 -28.57
C GLY A 328 -5.94 -8.03 -27.29
N ALA A 329 -5.55 -9.29 -27.36
CA ALA A 329 -4.89 -9.96 -26.25
C ALA A 329 -3.67 -9.13 -25.79
N PRO A 330 -3.34 -9.14 -24.47
CA PRO A 330 -2.13 -8.50 -23.98
C PRO A 330 -0.91 -8.96 -24.78
N ASP A 331 0.05 -8.06 -25.00
CA ASP A 331 1.35 -8.39 -25.59
C ASP A 331 2.26 -8.93 -24.48
N GLU A 332 2.72 -10.17 -24.64
CA GLU A 332 3.57 -10.83 -23.64
C GLU A 332 4.86 -10.06 -23.37
N ALA A 333 5.48 -9.46 -24.40
CA ALA A 333 6.70 -8.68 -24.21
C ALA A 333 6.47 -7.42 -23.36
N LEU A 334 5.27 -6.84 -23.44
CA LEU A 334 4.90 -5.64 -22.68
C LEU A 334 4.43 -5.96 -21.25
N PHE A 335 3.80 -7.11 -21.04
CA PHE A 335 3.24 -7.55 -19.75
C PHE A 335 4.10 -8.58 -19.00
N SER A 336 5.31 -8.84 -19.48
CA SER A 336 6.34 -9.65 -18.82
C SER A 336 7.42 -8.83 -18.12
N SER A 337 7.39 -7.50 -18.23
CA SER A 337 8.35 -6.65 -17.50
C SER A 337 8.25 -6.89 -15.99
N ASP A 338 9.42 -7.16 -15.37
CA ASP A 338 9.51 -7.53 -13.97
C ASP A 338 9.40 -6.29 -13.07
N PHE A 339 8.40 -6.30 -12.18
CA PHE A 339 8.26 -5.35 -11.08
C PHE A 339 9.50 -5.25 -10.18
N ASN A 340 10.32 -6.32 -10.14
CA ASN A 340 11.54 -6.40 -9.36
C ASN A 340 12.80 -6.11 -10.19
N ALA A 341 12.67 -5.59 -11.42
CA ALA A 341 13.82 -5.12 -12.17
C ALA A 341 14.63 -4.14 -11.31
N GLY A 342 15.92 -4.42 -11.11
CA GLY A 342 16.81 -3.62 -10.24
C GLY A 342 16.86 -4.07 -8.78
N LYS A 343 16.07 -5.06 -8.35
CA LYS A 343 16.15 -5.61 -6.99
C LYS A 343 17.35 -6.54 -6.85
N ARG A 344 18.22 -6.30 -5.87
CA ARG A 344 19.31 -7.22 -5.46
C ARG A 344 18.72 -8.39 -4.66
N ASP A 345 19.30 -9.58 -4.85
CA ASP A 345 18.94 -10.83 -4.15
C ASP A 345 19.20 -10.78 -2.63
#